data_AF-A0A6J4UW58-F1
#
_entry.id   AF-A0A6J4UW58-F1
#
_cell.length_a   1.000
_cell.length_b   1.000
_cell.length_c   1.000
_cell.angle_alpha   90.00
_cell.angle_beta   90.00
_cell.angle_gamma   90.00
#
_symmetry.space_group_name_H-M   'P 1'
#
loop_
_entity.id
_entity.type
_entity.pdbx_description
1 polymer ?
#
loop_
_entity_poly.entity_id
_entity_poly.type
_entity_poly.pdbx_seq_one_letter_code
_entity_poly.pdbx_strand_id
1 'polypeptide(L)'
;MDRYLERRAGRRRVIRQSALGAGAMGVGLGLGAGAFGWVGVAGAQDATPAPAFDPAACYQPFGDAETVQYDAVGDGGFNIGLSNSYIGNVWRTQMIKMAQAYAELPENQPYISEFQVSTVDRNDAEQIAAIENMISNGAQALVIIANTPSALVPVVQQARADGIVVVSFDSVVQADPPDPSLDLGITVNEDQVEMGRLWAQFLVDEIGDSGKILMVNGVAGTGVDTERRQGAAEVWSQNPGLEIVEVVGNWDPGQAQTAAASALAANPDIAGVWCQGGTDGVVRAFLDAGKPLVPVAGEAENGFRKQMLEYAEEMPALSIGQSPGLVAVSIRAAISLLLGEPVPRAVSVPLPMATTDELEPGVNVFPDAPDNFFTPVQIPECGVTLTFEEIDRQEV
;
A
#
# COMPACT_ATOMS: atom_id res chain seq x y z
N MET A 1 34.41 -32.19 -17.91
CA MET A 1 35.65 -31.55 -18.37
C MET A 1 35.39 -31.05 -19.78
N ASP A 2 35.52 -29.73 -19.98
CA ASP A 2 35.48 -29.00 -21.25
C ASP A 2 34.16 -28.94 -22.05
N ARG A 3 33.31 -27.99 -21.65
CA ARG A 3 32.66 -26.99 -22.55
C ARG A 3 31.77 -25.95 -21.83
N TYR A 4 32.13 -25.50 -20.62
CA TYR A 4 31.27 -24.61 -19.81
C TYR A 4 31.97 -23.40 -19.16
N LEU A 5 33.20 -23.06 -19.59
CA LEU A 5 34.03 -22.01 -18.93
C LEU A 5 34.55 -20.91 -19.86
N GLU A 6 33.82 -20.56 -20.92
CA GLU A 6 34.21 -19.42 -21.78
C GLU A 6 33.01 -18.54 -22.11
N ARG A 7 32.58 -17.73 -21.14
CA ARG A 7 31.90 -16.43 -21.35
C ARG A 7 31.72 -15.68 -20.02
N ARG A 8 32.84 -15.37 -19.37
CA ARG A 8 32.94 -14.31 -18.35
C ARG A 8 34.11 -13.42 -18.70
N ALA A 9 33.84 -12.29 -19.37
CA ALA A 9 34.69 -11.10 -19.38
C ALA A 9 33.98 -9.97 -20.14
N GLY A 10 33.11 -9.23 -19.47
CA GLY A 10 32.43 -8.05 -20.01
C GLY A 10 32.20 -7.01 -18.91
N ARG A 11 33.21 -6.18 -18.69
CA ARG A 11 33.31 -5.02 -17.78
C ARG A 11 31.96 -4.39 -17.35
N ARG A 12 31.64 -4.48 -16.05
CA ARG A 12 30.74 -3.53 -15.38
C ARG A 12 31.45 -2.18 -15.30
N ARG A 13 30.84 -1.14 -15.88
CA ARG A 13 31.25 0.26 -15.73
C ARG A 13 30.06 1.00 -15.13
N VAL A 14 30.17 1.34 -13.85
CA VAL A 14 29.25 2.28 -13.20
C VAL A 14 29.52 3.66 -13.81
N ILE A 15 28.53 4.23 -14.50
CA ILE A 15 28.62 5.58 -15.05
C ILE A 15 27.91 6.52 -14.06
N ARG A 16 28.71 7.32 -13.33
CA ARG A 16 28.21 8.55 -12.70
C ARG A 16 28.15 9.63 -13.78
N GLN A 17 26.98 10.22 -14.04
CA GLN A 17 26.88 11.45 -14.83
C GLN A 17 26.43 12.61 -13.95
N SER A 18 27.29 13.62 -13.95
CA SER A 18 27.09 14.97 -13.43
C SER A 18 26.43 15.86 -14.48
N ALA A 19 25.50 16.71 -14.02
CA ALA A 19 24.74 17.69 -14.78
C ALA A 19 25.59 18.72 -15.55
N LEU A 20 25.00 19.23 -16.64
CA LEU A 20 25.22 20.50 -17.40
C LEU A 20 24.49 20.28 -18.76
N GLY A 21 23.65 21.11 -19.36
CA GLY A 21 23.23 22.48 -19.16
C GLY A 21 22.82 23.06 -20.54
N ALA A 22 21.68 23.76 -20.59
CA ALA A 22 21.30 24.87 -21.48
C ALA A 22 20.95 24.69 -22.99
N GLY A 23 19.79 25.30 -23.34
CA GLY A 23 19.53 26.04 -24.59
C GLY A 23 18.66 25.29 -25.64
N ALA A 24 17.67 25.88 -26.32
CA ALA A 24 17.19 27.25 -26.43
C ALA A 24 15.79 27.28 -27.07
N MET A 25 15.07 28.39 -26.84
CA MET A 25 13.74 28.75 -27.35
C MET A 25 13.65 28.84 -28.89
N GLY A 26 12.46 28.56 -29.42
CA GLY A 26 12.03 28.95 -30.76
C GLY A 26 10.53 29.21 -30.81
N VAL A 27 10.12 30.45 -30.50
CA VAL A 27 8.73 30.95 -30.61
C VAL A 27 8.46 31.38 -32.07
N GLY A 28 7.42 30.81 -32.68
CA GLY A 28 6.89 31.21 -33.98
C GLY A 28 5.41 31.50 -33.90
N LEU A 29 5.06 32.78 -33.72
CA LEU A 29 3.71 33.33 -33.80
C LEU A 29 3.26 33.46 -35.27
N GLY A 30 2.12 32.87 -35.62
CA GLY A 30 1.42 33.07 -36.89
C GLY A 30 -0.07 33.32 -36.65
N LEU A 31 -0.49 34.58 -36.73
CA LEU A 31 -1.88 35.03 -36.67
C LEU A 31 -2.60 34.75 -38.01
N GLY A 32 -3.78 34.13 -37.93
CA GLY A 32 -4.72 34.00 -39.05
C GLY A 32 -6.16 34.03 -38.54
N ALA A 33 -6.84 35.16 -38.74
CA ALA A 33 -8.24 35.36 -38.40
C ALA A 33 -9.17 34.75 -39.46
N GLY A 34 -10.26 34.11 -39.03
CA GLY A 34 -11.30 33.58 -39.92
C GLY A 34 -12.58 33.13 -39.19
N ALA A 35 -13.54 34.05 -39.13
CA ALA A 35 -15.01 33.91 -39.08
C ALA A 35 -15.71 32.72 -38.37
N PHE A 36 -16.43 33.08 -37.31
CA PHE A 36 -17.79 32.67 -36.89
C PHE A 36 -18.42 31.39 -37.48
N GLY A 37 -18.61 30.40 -36.60
CA GLY A 37 -19.68 29.40 -36.68
C GLY A 37 -20.12 29.04 -35.27
N TRP A 38 -21.34 29.45 -34.87
CA TRP A 38 -21.96 29.01 -33.62
C TRP A 38 -22.42 27.56 -33.78
N VAL A 39 -21.75 26.64 -33.08
CA VAL A 39 -22.24 25.29 -32.80
C VAL A 39 -22.24 25.16 -31.28
N GLY A 40 -23.41 24.90 -30.71
CA GLY A 40 -23.57 24.74 -29.26
C GLY A 40 -22.76 23.56 -28.77
N VAL A 41 -21.76 23.84 -27.93
CA VAL A 41 -21.05 22.83 -27.16
C VAL A 41 -21.77 22.74 -25.81
N ALA A 42 -22.49 21.64 -25.62
CA ALA A 42 -22.85 21.19 -24.28
C ALA A 42 -21.55 21.07 -23.48
N GLY A 43 -21.50 21.72 -22.30
CA GLY A 43 -20.33 21.68 -21.44
C GLY A 43 -20.04 20.26 -21.01
N ALA A 44 -19.10 19.61 -21.71
CA ALA A 44 -18.24 18.63 -21.07
C ALA A 44 -17.48 19.41 -20.01
N GLN A 45 -17.68 19.06 -18.74
CA GLN A 45 -16.72 19.42 -17.71
C GLN A 45 -15.37 18.94 -18.23
N ASP A 46 -14.43 19.87 -18.42
CA ASP A 46 -13.04 19.53 -18.71
C ASP A 46 -12.57 18.67 -17.53
N ALA A 47 -12.64 17.35 -17.69
CA ALA A 47 -11.98 16.42 -16.81
C ALA A 47 -10.50 16.78 -16.95
N THR A 48 -9.94 17.37 -15.90
CA THR A 48 -8.49 17.52 -15.74
C THR A 48 -7.91 16.13 -16.06
N PRO A 49 -7.03 16.00 -17.08
CA PRO A 49 -6.46 14.69 -17.37
C PRO A 49 -5.83 14.16 -16.10
N ALA A 50 -6.17 12.93 -15.72
CA ALA A 50 -5.57 12.26 -14.58
C ALA A 50 -4.05 12.43 -14.67
N PRO A 51 -3.37 12.84 -13.59
CA PRO A 51 -1.94 13.11 -13.67
C PRO A 51 -1.23 11.87 -14.21
N ALA A 52 -0.46 12.07 -15.28
CA ALA A 52 0.38 11.03 -15.84
C ALA A 52 1.38 10.56 -14.77
N PHE A 53 1.77 9.28 -14.83
CA PHE A 53 2.81 8.71 -13.98
C PHE A 53 4.01 9.65 -13.83
N ASP A 54 4.31 10.03 -12.59
CA ASP A 54 5.48 10.82 -12.23
C ASP A 54 6.42 9.94 -11.38
N PRO A 55 7.49 9.37 -11.97
CA PRO A 55 8.43 8.52 -11.24
C PRO A 55 9.06 9.23 -10.03
N ALA A 56 9.29 10.54 -10.12
CA ALA A 56 9.92 11.28 -9.04
C ALA A 56 8.96 11.43 -7.85
N ALA A 57 7.68 11.64 -8.10
CA ALA A 57 6.67 11.72 -7.04
C ALA A 57 6.28 10.33 -6.51
N CYS A 58 6.15 9.33 -7.39
CA CYS A 58 5.79 7.96 -7.01
C CYS A 58 6.89 7.25 -6.20
N TYR A 59 8.16 7.42 -6.59
CA TYR A 59 9.27 6.66 -6.03
C TYR A 59 10.05 7.46 -4.98
N GLN A 60 9.35 7.87 -3.91
CA GLN A 60 10.03 8.42 -2.74
C GLN A 60 10.81 7.31 -2.01
N PRO A 61 12.06 7.53 -1.59
CA PRO A 61 12.82 6.54 -0.84
C PRO A 61 12.35 6.48 0.62
N PHE A 62 12.29 5.27 1.20
CA PHE A 62 12.33 5.14 2.66
C PHE A 62 13.69 5.59 3.18
N GLY A 63 13.71 6.64 4.01
CA GLY A 63 14.94 7.17 4.58
C GLY A 63 15.97 7.54 3.50
N ASP A 64 17.16 6.95 3.59
CA ASP A 64 18.27 7.15 2.65
C ASP A 64 18.47 5.97 1.68
N ALA A 65 17.41 5.20 1.40
CA ALA A 65 17.46 4.03 0.53
C ALA A 65 18.14 4.32 -0.82
N GLU A 66 19.14 3.49 -1.15
CA GLU A 66 19.89 3.59 -2.39
C GLU A 66 18.99 3.37 -3.61
N THR A 67 19.17 4.17 -4.66
CA THR A 67 18.55 3.92 -5.97
C THR A 67 19.23 2.75 -6.69
N VAL A 68 18.43 1.79 -7.16
CA VAL A 68 18.86 0.71 -8.03
C VAL A 68 18.38 0.92 -9.46
N GLN A 69 19.12 0.36 -10.40
CA GLN A 69 18.76 0.31 -11.81
C GLN A 69 19.27 -1.01 -12.38
N TYR A 70 18.43 -1.73 -13.13
CA TYR A 70 18.79 -2.98 -13.77
C TYR A 70 18.97 -2.78 -15.27
N ASP A 71 19.60 -3.75 -15.94
CA ASP A 71 19.64 -3.76 -17.40
C ASP A 71 18.21 -3.99 -17.92
N ALA A 72 17.79 -3.23 -18.93
CA ALA A 72 16.48 -3.39 -19.53
C ALA A 72 16.30 -4.81 -20.10
N VAL A 73 15.17 -5.44 -19.77
CA VAL A 73 14.79 -6.77 -20.25
C VAL A 73 14.10 -6.68 -21.62
N GLY A 74 13.40 -5.57 -21.88
CA GLY A 74 12.71 -5.28 -23.14
C GLY A 74 11.91 -3.99 -23.06
N ASP A 75 11.07 -3.73 -24.06
CA ASP A 75 10.26 -2.50 -24.17
C ASP A 75 8.79 -2.71 -23.75
N GLY A 76 8.42 -3.91 -23.31
CA GLY A 76 7.06 -4.29 -22.92
C GLY A 76 6.76 -5.78 -23.13
N GLY A 77 5.47 -6.15 -23.01
CA GLY A 77 5.00 -7.54 -23.15
C GLY A 77 5.64 -8.50 -22.12
N PHE A 78 5.66 -8.08 -20.86
CA PHE A 78 6.28 -8.81 -19.78
C PHE A 78 5.34 -9.84 -19.14
N ASN A 79 5.90 -10.94 -18.64
CA ASN A 79 5.26 -11.90 -17.75
C ASN A 79 5.57 -11.53 -16.30
N ILE A 80 4.54 -11.17 -15.54
CA ILE A 80 4.65 -10.75 -14.13
C ILE A 80 3.83 -11.70 -13.25
N GLY A 81 4.45 -12.24 -12.21
CA GLY A 81 3.79 -13.08 -11.21
C GLY A 81 3.58 -12.37 -9.89
N LEU A 82 2.38 -12.49 -9.31
CA LEU A 82 2.06 -12.11 -7.93
C LEU A 82 1.99 -13.36 -7.04
N SER A 83 2.94 -13.49 -6.11
CA SER A 83 2.94 -14.52 -5.06
C SER A 83 2.35 -13.97 -3.76
N ASN A 84 1.17 -14.48 -3.39
CA ASN A 84 0.42 -14.09 -2.21
C ASN A 84 0.37 -15.19 -1.14
N SER A 85 0.67 -14.81 0.10
CA SER A 85 0.76 -15.72 1.23
C SER A 85 -0.56 -16.08 1.91
N TYR A 86 -1.62 -15.29 1.69
CA TYR A 86 -2.88 -15.41 2.42
C TYR A 86 -4.00 -14.56 1.79
N ILE A 87 -5.25 -15.02 1.90
CA ILE A 87 -6.42 -14.30 1.34
C ILE A 87 -7.62 -14.18 2.28
N GLY A 88 -7.51 -14.67 3.51
CA GLY A 88 -8.67 -14.76 4.40
C GLY A 88 -9.12 -13.44 5.04
N ASN A 89 -8.65 -12.27 4.57
CA ASN A 89 -9.16 -10.97 4.99
C ASN A 89 -9.48 -10.09 3.78
N VAL A 90 -10.32 -9.08 4.02
CA VAL A 90 -10.86 -8.20 2.96
C VAL A 90 -9.79 -7.35 2.28
N TRP A 91 -8.75 -6.93 3.02
CA TRP A 91 -7.61 -6.20 2.46
C TRP A 91 -6.89 -7.03 1.39
N ARG A 92 -6.61 -8.32 1.66
CA ARG A 92 -5.95 -9.23 0.72
C ARG A 92 -6.81 -9.54 -0.50
N THR A 93 -8.11 -9.74 -0.30
CA THR A 93 -9.06 -9.92 -1.40
C THR A 93 -9.10 -8.68 -2.29
N GLN A 94 -9.21 -7.47 -1.72
CA GLN A 94 -9.21 -6.23 -2.48
C GLN A 94 -7.87 -5.97 -3.17
N MET A 95 -6.75 -6.28 -2.53
CA MET A 95 -5.42 -6.19 -3.12
C MET A 95 -5.31 -7.03 -4.39
N ILE A 96 -5.79 -8.28 -4.40
CA ILE A 96 -5.79 -9.11 -5.62
C ILE A 96 -6.65 -8.50 -6.72
N LYS A 97 -7.86 -8.04 -6.38
CA LYS A 97 -8.73 -7.33 -7.33
C LYS A 97 -8.04 -6.11 -7.92
N MET A 98 -7.37 -5.30 -7.09
CA MET A 98 -6.62 -4.13 -7.55
C MET A 98 -5.44 -4.51 -8.44
N ALA A 99 -4.74 -5.61 -8.14
CA ALA A 99 -3.64 -6.10 -8.97
C ALA A 99 -4.12 -6.50 -10.38
N GLN A 100 -5.24 -7.23 -10.46
CA GLN A 100 -5.87 -7.63 -11.72
C GLN A 100 -6.39 -6.41 -12.49
N ALA A 101 -7.16 -5.53 -11.83
CA ALA A 101 -7.67 -4.31 -12.44
C ALA A 101 -6.53 -3.42 -12.97
N TYR A 102 -5.46 -3.26 -12.20
CA TYR A 102 -4.29 -2.49 -12.62
C TYR A 102 -3.61 -3.09 -13.85
N ALA A 103 -3.42 -4.41 -13.88
CA ALA A 103 -2.82 -5.09 -15.03
C ALA A 103 -3.66 -4.96 -16.31
N GLU A 104 -4.99 -4.85 -16.17
CA GLU A 104 -5.92 -4.71 -17.30
C GLU A 104 -6.02 -3.28 -17.87
N LEU A 105 -5.56 -2.26 -17.14
CA LEU A 105 -5.63 -0.87 -17.57
C LEU A 105 -5.00 -0.69 -18.97
N PRO A 106 -5.64 0.05 -19.91
CA PRO A 106 -5.15 0.20 -21.28
C PRO A 106 -3.71 0.69 -21.38
N GLU A 107 -3.27 1.55 -20.48
CA GLU A 107 -1.89 2.06 -20.37
C GLU A 107 -0.87 1.01 -19.93
N ASN A 108 -1.31 -0.07 -19.27
CA ASN A 108 -0.46 -1.15 -18.78
C ASN A 108 -0.40 -2.35 -19.74
N GLN A 109 -1.39 -2.53 -20.61
CA GLN A 109 -1.41 -3.62 -21.60
C GLN A 109 -0.21 -3.68 -22.55
N PRO A 110 0.42 -2.56 -22.98
CA PRO A 110 1.66 -2.63 -23.74
C PRO A 110 2.83 -3.27 -22.96
N TYR A 111 2.81 -3.16 -21.63
CA TYR A 111 3.88 -3.64 -20.76
C TYR A 111 3.62 -5.03 -20.19
N ILE A 112 2.36 -5.46 -20.03
CA ILE A 112 2.02 -6.73 -19.38
C ILE A 112 1.30 -7.63 -20.40
N SER A 113 1.97 -8.69 -20.86
CA SER A 113 1.33 -9.69 -21.73
C SER A 113 0.75 -10.87 -20.97
N GLU A 114 1.30 -11.15 -19.78
CA GLU A 114 0.83 -12.22 -18.90
C GLU A 114 0.94 -11.77 -17.45
N PHE A 115 -0.16 -11.91 -16.71
CA PHE A 115 -0.21 -11.65 -15.28
C PHE A 115 -0.81 -12.85 -14.57
N GLN A 116 -0.05 -13.45 -13.66
CA GLN A 116 -0.48 -14.62 -12.89
C GLN A 116 -0.51 -14.29 -11.40
N VAL A 117 -1.57 -14.70 -10.71
CA VAL A 117 -1.69 -14.60 -9.27
C VAL A 117 -1.67 -16.01 -8.69
N SER A 118 -0.84 -16.24 -7.68
CA SER A 118 -0.88 -17.46 -6.88
C SER A 118 -1.06 -17.09 -5.42
N THR A 119 -2.09 -17.66 -4.80
CA THR A 119 -2.37 -17.51 -3.38
C THR A 119 -2.21 -18.86 -2.70
N VAL A 120 -1.49 -18.88 -1.57
CA VAL A 120 -1.42 -20.04 -0.67
C VAL A 120 -2.07 -19.71 0.67
N ASP A 121 -2.29 -20.73 1.52
CA ASP A 121 -2.86 -20.54 2.86
C ASP A 121 -1.78 -20.63 3.94
N ARG A 122 -0.97 -19.57 4.06
CA ARG A 122 0.07 -19.42 5.10
C ARG A 122 1.07 -20.57 5.19
N ASN A 123 1.43 -21.14 4.05
CA ASN A 123 2.36 -22.26 3.93
C ASN A 123 3.60 -21.84 3.13
N ASP A 124 4.74 -21.73 3.81
CA ASP A 124 5.99 -21.30 3.19
C ASP A 124 6.46 -22.25 2.07
N ALA A 125 6.28 -23.57 2.23
CA ALA A 125 6.70 -24.54 1.24
C ALA A 125 5.85 -24.46 -0.04
N GLU A 126 4.54 -24.24 0.11
CA GLU A 126 3.65 -24.01 -1.03
C GLU A 126 3.95 -22.67 -1.69
N GLN A 127 4.25 -21.62 -0.91
CA GLN A 127 4.60 -20.31 -1.48
C GLN A 127 5.92 -20.38 -2.29
N ILE A 128 6.93 -21.09 -1.77
CA ILE A 128 8.18 -21.35 -2.49
C ILE A 128 7.91 -22.10 -3.79
N ALA A 129 7.13 -23.18 -3.75
CA ALA A 129 6.79 -23.94 -4.95
C ALA A 129 6.01 -23.10 -5.97
N ALA A 130 5.11 -22.21 -5.52
CA ALA A 130 4.42 -21.27 -6.40
C ALA A 130 5.41 -20.33 -7.09
N ILE A 131 6.37 -19.76 -6.36
CA ILE A 131 7.41 -18.89 -6.94
C ILE A 131 8.29 -19.67 -7.94
N GLU A 132 8.73 -20.89 -7.60
CA GLU A 132 9.52 -21.74 -8.51
C GLU A 132 8.77 -22.06 -9.82
N ASN A 133 7.45 -22.25 -9.74
CA ASN A 133 6.60 -22.45 -10.91
C ASN A 133 6.52 -21.17 -11.76
N MET A 134 6.38 -19.99 -11.14
CA MET A 134 6.41 -18.71 -11.85
C MET A 134 7.74 -18.49 -12.59
N ILE A 135 8.86 -18.77 -11.92
CA ILE A 135 10.21 -18.73 -12.51
C ILE A 135 10.29 -19.68 -13.71
N SER A 136 9.84 -20.93 -13.54
CA SER A 136 9.86 -21.95 -14.60
C SER A 136 8.97 -21.59 -15.80
N ASN A 137 7.88 -20.87 -15.57
CA ASN A 137 6.98 -20.37 -16.61
C ASN A 137 7.48 -19.08 -17.28
N GLY A 138 8.68 -18.60 -16.92
CA GLY A 138 9.33 -17.47 -17.59
C GLY A 138 8.90 -16.11 -17.06
N ALA A 139 8.46 -16.01 -15.81
CA ALA A 139 8.23 -14.72 -15.16
C ALA A 139 9.50 -13.86 -15.22
N GLN A 140 9.35 -12.61 -15.68
CA GLN A 140 10.42 -11.62 -15.73
C GLN A 140 10.40 -10.73 -14.48
N ALA A 141 9.25 -10.63 -13.82
CA ALA A 141 9.14 -10.05 -12.49
C ALA A 141 8.27 -10.90 -11.55
N LEU A 142 8.61 -10.83 -10.26
CA LEU A 142 7.86 -11.39 -9.14
C LEU A 142 7.50 -10.25 -8.19
N VAL A 143 6.21 -10.07 -7.95
CA VAL A 143 5.65 -9.23 -6.90
C VAL A 143 5.26 -10.16 -5.75
N ILE A 144 5.77 -9.91 -4.55
CA ILE A 144 5.72 -10.87 -3.44
C ILE A 144 5.20 -10.21 -2.17
N ILE A 145 4.30 -10.91 -1.50
CA ILE A 145 3.89 -10.61 -0.14
C ILE A 145 4.17 -11.87 0.69
N ALA A 146 5.21 -11.80 1.51
CA ALA A 146 5.80 -12.96 2.17
C ALA A 146 4.88 -13.49 3.27
N ASN A 147 4.77 -14.82 3.41
CA ASN A 147 4.18 -15.41 4.61
C ASN A 147 5.13 -15.25 5.80
N THR A 148 6.31 -15.88 5.70
CA THR A 148 7.43 -15.67 6.61
C THR A 148 8.54 -14.91 5.87
N PRO A 149 8.89 -13.68 6.30
CA PRO A 149 9.89 -12.84 5.63
C PRO A 149 11.23 -13.54 5.30
N SER A 150 11.74 -14.37 6.21
CA SER A 150 13.04 -15.05 6.03
C SER A 150 12.96 -16.37 5.25
N ALA A 151 11.79 -17.01 5.17
CA ALA A 151 11.65 -18.32 4.54
C ALA A 151 11.83 -18.27 3.01
N LEU A 152 11.49 -17.14 2.39
CA LEU A 152 11.55 -16.97 0.93
C LEU A 152 12.93 -16.52 0.42
N VAL A 153 13.89 -16.21 1.31
CA VAL A 153 15.22 -15.72 0.93
C VAL A 153 15.91 -16.61 -0.11
N PRO A 154 15.96 -17.95 0.03
CA PRO A 154 16.66 -18.80 -0.95
C PRO A 154 16.05 -18.75 -2.36
N VAL A 155 14.71 -18.81 -2.49
CA VAL A 155 14.04 -18.78 -3.79
C VAL A 155 14.11 -17.40 -4.44
N VAL A 156 14.07 -16.33 -3.64
CA VAL A 156 14.30 -14.96 -4.13
C VAL A 156 15.73 -14.79 -4.64
N GLN A 157 16.74 -15.30 -3.93
CA GLN A 157 18.12 -15.25 -4.42
C GLN A 157 18.30 -15.99 -5.75
N GLN A 158 17.60 -17.13 -5.93
CA GLN A 158 17.58 -17.83 -7.20
C GLN A 158 16.96 -16.95 -8.31
N ALA A 159 15.77 -16.38 -8.07
CA ALA A 159 15.13 -15.48 -9.04
C ALA A 159 16.04 -14.31 -9.43
N ARG A 160 16.67 -13.66 -8.45
CA ARG A 160 17.60 -12.55 -8.68
C ARG A 160 18.85 -12.98 -9.44
N ALA A 161 19.38 -14.18 -9.18
CA ALA A 161 20.51 -14.74 -9.93
C ALA A 161 20.16 -15.02 -11.39
N ASP A 162 18.90 -15.35 -11.68
CA ASP A 162 18.36 -15.55 -13.03
C ASP A 162 17.97 -14.23 -13.73
N GLY A 163 18.15 -13.09 -13.06
CA GLY A 163 17.87 -11.76 -13.60
C GLY A 163 16.41 -11.30 -13.48
N ILE A 164 15.58 -12.04 -12.75
CA ILE A 164 14.16 -11.73 -12.54
C ILE A 164 14.05 -10.56 -11.57
N VAL A 165 13.24 -9.56 -11.92
CA VAL A 165 12.92 -8.42 -11.03
C VAL A 165 12.10 -8.92 -9.84
N VAL A 166 12.47 -8.57 -8.61
CA VAL A 166 11.70 -8.92 -7.42
C VAL A 166 11.30 -7.65 -6.69
N VAL A 167 10.01 -7.53 -6.39
CA VAL A 167 9.40 -6.44 -5.62
C VAL A 167 8.61 -7.05 -4.47
N SER A 168 9.02 -6.80 -3.22
CA SER A 168 8.26 -7.24 -2.05
C SER A 168 7.44 -6.08 -1.45
N PHE A 169 6.23 -6.34 -0.98
CA PHE A 169 5.36 -5.29 -0.40
C PHE A 169 4.50 -5.85 0.74
N ASP A 170 3.95 -4.96 1.58
CA ASP A 170 3.26 -5.27 2.85
C ASP A 170 4.17 -6.05 3.79
N SER A 171 4.18 -7.38 3.66
CA SER A 171 5.13 -8.29 4.30
C SER A 171 6.29 -8.57 3.35
N VAL A 172 7.46 -8.00 3.64
CA VAL A 172 8.62 -8.03 2.73
C VAL A 172 9.52 -9.24 2.97
N VAL A 173 10.20 -9.72 1.92
CA VAL A 173 11.25 -10.73 2.06
C VAL A 173 12.50 -10.09 2.66
N GLN A 174 12.97 -10.62 3.79
CA GLN A 174 14.16 -10.11 4.48
C GLN A 174 14.93 -11.25 5.16
N ALA A 175 16.26 -11.15 5.18
CA ALA A 175 17.07 -12.06 5.98
C ALA A 175 16.93 -11.77 7.47
N ASP A 176 16.98 -12.81 8.29
CA ASP A 176 17.07 -12.71 9.75
C ASP A 176 18.27 -13.54 10.25
N PRO A 177 19.35 -12.89 10.75
CA PRO A 177 19.52 -11.44 10.87
C PRO A 177 19.64 -10.73 9.51
N PRO A 178 19.37 -9.41 9.44
CA PRO A 178 19.50 -8.65 8.20
C PRO A 178 20.91 -8.77 7.58
N ASP A 179 20.96 -9.06 6.29
CA ASP A 179 22.20 -9.16 5.52
C ASP A 179 22.10 -8.28 4.25
N PRO A 180 22.71 -7.08 4.25
CA PRO A 180 22.65 -6.17 3.10
C PRO A 180 23.47 -6.64 1.90
N SER A 181 24.24 -7.74 2.01
CA SER A 181 24.98 -8.31 0.89
C SER A 181 24.10 -9.15 -0.04
N LEU A 182 22.90 -9.53 0.41
CA LEU A 182 21.94 -10.28 -0.39
C LEU A 182 21.14 -9.32 -1.28
N ASP A 183 21.13 -9.60 -2.58
CA ASP A 183 20.15 -8.96 -3.49
C ASP A 183 18.82 -9.71 -3.34
N LEU A 184 17.87 -9.07 -2.66
CA LEU A 184 16.49 -9.57 -2.49
C LEU A 184 15.47 -8.77 -3.33
N GLY A 185 15.95 -7.93 -4.25
CA GLY A 185 15.10 -7.00 -5.01
C GLY A 185 14.87 -5.67 -4.30
N ILE A 186 13.70 -5.07 -4.55
CA ILE A 186 13.26 -3.82 -3.91
C ILE A 186 12.04 -4.06 -3.01
N THR A 187 11.73 -3.11 -2.15
CA THR A 187 10.49 -3.10 -1.36
C THR A 187 9.61 -1.89 -1.67
N VAL A 188 8.30 -2.04 -1.55
CA VAL A 188 7.31 -0.96 -1.66
C VAL A 188 6.40 -1.03 -0.44
N ASN A 189 6.34 0.02 0.38
CA ASN A 189 5.53 0.02 1.59
C ASN A 189 5.12 1.42 2.04
N GLU A 190 4.20 1.46 2.98
CA GLU A 190 3.84 2.64 3.79
C GLU A 190 4.52 2.53 5.16
N ASP A 191 4.87 3.66 5.78
CA ASP A 191 5.54 3.69 7.09
C ASP A 191 4.55 3.30 8.21
N GLN A 192 4.57 2.03 8.60
CA GLN A 192 3.67 1.50 9.62
C GLN A 192 3.97 2.05 11.02
N VAL A 193 5.23 2.39 11.31
CA VAL A 193 5.60 3.01 12.60
C VAL A 193 5.04 4.42 12.66
N GLU A 194 5.20 5.20 11.59
CA GLU A 194 4.61 6.55 11.50
C GLU A 194 3.09 6.51 11.55
N MET A 195 2.45 5.57 10.85
CA MET A 195 0.98 5.40 10.93
C MET A 195 0.51 5.20 12.38
N GLY A 196 1.16 4.28 13.11
CA GLY A 196 0.82 4.04 14.51
C GLY A 196 1.10 5.22 15.43
N ARG A 197 2.19 5.96 15.16
CA ARG A 197 2.60 7.18 15.86
C ARG A 197 1.58 8.30 15.65
N LEU A 198 1.14 8.55 14.42
CA LEU A 198 0.16 9.57 14.08
C LEU A 198 -1.19 9.30 14.74
N TRP A 199 -1.68 8.05 14.70
CA TRP A 199 -2.89 7.66 15.42
C TRP A 199 -2.78 7.89 16.93
N ALA A 200 -1.64 7.55 17.53
CA ALA A 200 -1.42 7.75 18.97
C ALA A 200 -1.31 9.23 19.34
N GLN A 201 -0.63 10.02 18.51
CA GLN A 201 -0.50 11.47 18.69
C GLN A 201 -1.85 12.18 18.58
N PHE A 202 -2.66 11.81 17.58
CA PHE A 202 -4.03 12.31 17.44
C PHE A 202 -4.84 12.14 18.73
N LEU A 203 -4.78 10.95 19.35
CA LEU A 203 -5.50 10.72 20.60
C LEU A 203 -4.96 11.59 21.75
N VAL A 204 -3.64 11.78 21.85
CA VAL A 204 -3.05 12.71 22.84
C VAL A 204 -3.54 14.14 22.62
N ASP A 205 -3.64 14.58 21.36
CA ASP A 205 -4.09 15.92 21.03
C ASP A 205 -5.58 16.14 21.39
N GLU A 206 -6.41 15.10 21.24
CA GLU A 206 -7.84 15.15 21.53
C GLU A 206 -8.18 14.99 23.02
N ILE A 207 -7.48 14.09 23.74
CA ILE A 207 -7.83 13.73 25.14
C ILE A 207 -6.87 14.31 26.18
N GLY A 208 -5.71 14.82 25.75
CA GLY A 208 -4.62 15.26 26.62
C GLY A 208 -3.69 14.13 27.07
N ASP A 209 -3.01 14.35 28.20
CA ASP A 209 -1.94 13.48 28.71
C ASP A 209 -2.42 12.43 29.74
N SER A 210 -3.74 12.28 29.93
CA SER A 210 -4.32 11.32 30.87
C SER A 210 -5.65 10.73 30.39
N GLY A 211 -5.95 9.50 30.80
CA GLY A 211 -7.16 8.78 30.43
C GLY A 211 -6.89 7.37 29.92
N LYS A 212 -7.96 6.60 29.71
CA LYS A 212 -7.85 5.23 29.20
C LYS A 212 -7.99 5.19 27.69
N ILE A 213 -7.01 4.62 26.99
CA ILE A 213 -7.10 4.35 25.55
C ILE A 213 -7.41 2.88 25.35
N LEU A 214 -8.46 2.58 24.59
CA LEU A 214 -8.70 1.24 24.07
C LEU A 214 -7.80 1.02 22.84
N MET A 215 -6.84 0.12 22.98
CA MET A 215 -5.95 -0.30 21.90
C MET A 215 -6.43 -1.62 21.31
N VAL A 216 -6.96 -1.59 20.09
CA VAL A 216 -7.45 -2.76 19.36
C VAL A 216 -6.41 -3.20 18.33
N ASN A 217 -5.71 -4.27 18.64
CA ASN A 217 -4.60 -4.77 17.82
C ASN A 217 -5.02 -5.63 16.65
N GLY A 218 -4.06 -5.77 15.73
CA GLY A 218 -4.16 -6.57 14.53
C GLY A 218 -3.90 -8.06 14.73
N VAL A 219 -3.38 -8.68 13.68
CA VAL A 219 -2.94 -10.08 13.71
C VAL A 219 -1.55 -10.15 14.33
N ALA A 220 -1.48 -10.75 15.52
CA ALA A 220 -0.25 -10.88 16.28
C ALA A 220 0.84 -11.65 15.51
N GLY A 221 2.08 -11.18 15.64
CA GLY A 221 3.25 -11.78 14.99
C GLY A 221 3.54 -11.27 13.58
N THR A 222 2.69 -10.39 13.03
CA THR A 222 2.96 -9.69 11.77
C THR A 222 3.86 -8.47 12.00
N GLY A 223 4.65 -8.10 10.98
CA GLY A 223 5.46 -6.87 11.00
C GLY A 223 4.59 -5.62 11.15
N VAL A 224 3.49 -5.56 10.37
CA VAL A 224 2.50 -4.47 10.39
C VAL A 224 1.95 -4.21 11.79
N ASP A 225 1.49 -5.24 12.51
CA ASP A 225 1.02 -5.08 13.89
C ASP A 225 2.14 -4.58 14.80
N THR A 226 3.32 -5.21 14.71
CA THR A 226 4.47 -4.86 15.57
C THR A 226 4.91 -3.41 15.39
N GLU A 227 5.01 -2.94 14.15
CA GLU A 227 5.49 -1.60 13.79
C GLU A 227 4.49 -0.51 14.20
N ARG A 228 3.19 -0.70 13.94
CA ARG A 228 2.15 0.25 14.39
C ARG A 228 2.13 0.39 15.90
N ARG A 229 2.23 -0.74 16.62
CA ARG A 229 2.30 -0.74 18.09
C ARG A 229 3.56 -0.05 18.61
N GLN A 230 4.69 -0.22 17.92
CA GLN A 230 5.93 0.47 18.26
C GLN A 230 5.73 2.00 18.16
N GLY A 231 5.17 2.48 17.05
CA GLY A 231 4.88 3.91 16.86
C GLY A 231 3.97 4.47 17.95
N ALA A 232 2.93 3.73 18.32
CA ALA A 232 2.04 4.13 19.42
C ALA A 232 2.77 4.18 20.78
N ALA A 233 3.61 3.18 21.07
CA ALA A 233 4.38 3.12 22.31
C ALA A 233 5.39 4.28 22.44
N GLU A 234 5.99 4.73 21.32
CA GLU A 234 6.88 5.89 21.30
C GLU A 234 6.17 7.18 21.76
N VAL A 235 4.89 7.35 21.43
CA VAL A 235 4.07 8.49 21.87
C VAL A 235 3.60 8.30 23.31
N TRP A 236 2.97 7.18 23.63
CA TRP A 236 2.36 6.99 24.95
C TRP A 236 3.37 6.87 26.10
N SER A 237 4.59 6.38 25.83
CA SER A 237 5.66 6.36 26.85
C SER A 237 6.07 7.76 27.33
N GLN A 238 5.78 8.80 26.54
CA GLN A 238 6.00 10.20 26.91
C GLN A 238 4.81 10.80 27.69
N ASN A 239 3.71 10.07 27.81
CA ASN A 239 2.44 10.48 28.42
C ASN A 239 2.01 9.49 29.52
N PRO A 240 2.71 9.42 30.67
CA PRO A 240 2.52 8.38 31.68
C PRO A 240 1.17 8.44 32.42
N GLY A 241 0.36 9.48 32.20
CA GLY A 241 -1.01 9.55 32.69
C GLY A 241 -2.01 8.73 31.86
N LEU A 242 -1.60 8.27 30.67
CA LEU A 242 -2.38 7.37 29.84
C LEU A 242 -2.32 5.94 30.34
N GLU A 243 -3.47 5.28 30.39
CA GLU A 243 -3.61 3.85 30.68
C GLU A 243 -4.10 3.13 29.42
N ILE A 244 -3.38 2.11 28.99
CA ILE A 244 -3.70 1.38 27.75
C ILE A 244 -4.46 0.09 28.07
N VAL A 245 -5.68 0.00 27.59
CA VAL A 245 -6.52 -1.21 27.65
C VAL A 245 -6.35 -1.94 26.32
N GLU A 246 -5.54 -2.99 26.34
CA GLU A 246 -5.15 -3.72 25.12
C GLU A 246 -6.07 -4.92 24.86
N VAL A 247 -6.59 -5.02 23.64
CA VAL A 247 -7.35 -6.17 23.13
C VAL A 247 -6.92 -6.53 21.71
N VAL A 248 -7.36 -7.69 21.21
CA VAL A 248 -7.04 -8.17 19.86
C VAL A 248 -8.31 -8.24 19.01
N GLY A 249 -8.33 -7.51 17.89
CA GLY A 249 -9.42 -7.49 16.92
C GLY A 249 -9.12 -8.26 15.63
N ASN A 250 -7.88 -8.71 15.42
CA ASN A 250 -7.44 -9.48 14.24
C ASN A 250 -7.75 -8.80 12.89
N TRP A 251 -7.84 -7.46 12.85
CA TRP A 251 -8.27 -6.66 11.69
C TRP A 251 -9.64 -7.10 11.11
N ASP A 252 -10.50 -7.67 11.96
CA ASP A 252 -11.82 -8.14 11.57
C ASP A 252 -12.90 -7.34 12.31
N PRO A 253 -13.86 -6.71 11.62
CA PRO A 253 -14.88 -5.89 12.26
C PRO A 253 -15.69 -6.63 13.34
N GLY A 254 -16.02 -7.90 13.14
CA GLY A 254 -16.81 -8.68 14.11
C GLY A 254 -16.04 -9.03 15.37
N GLN A 255 -14.77 -9.45 15.22
CA GLN A 255 -13.88 -9.71 16.34
C GLN A 255 -13.50 -8.43 17.08
N ALA A 256 -13.22 -7.35 16.37
CA ALA A 256 -12.98 -6.03 16.95
C ALA A 256 -14.18 -5.53 17.75
N GLN A 257 -15.41 -5.64 17.22
CA GLN A 257 -16.65 -5.31 17.95
C GLN A 257 -16.79 -6.13 19.24
N THR A 258 -16.57 -7.45 19.15
CA THR A 258 -16.69 -8.36 20.31
C THR A 258 -15.66 -8.04 21.40
N ALA A 259 -14.41 -7.80 21.00
CA ALA A 259 -13.32 -7.46 21.89
C ALA A 259 -13.54 -6.09 22.54
N ALA A 260 -13.93 -5.08 21.76
CA ALA A 260 -14.25 -3.74 22.25
C ALA A 260 -15.42 -3.74 23.21
N ALA A 261 -16.52 -4.45 22.90
CA ALA A 261 -17.67 -4.57 23.80
C ALA A 261 -17.28 -5.16 25.17
N SER A 262 -16.42 -6.18 25.16
CA SER A 262 -15.89 -6.78 26.40
C SER A 262 -15.02 -5.80 27.18
N ALA A 263 -14.16 -5.04 26.50
CA ALA A 263 -13.31 -4.02 27.12
C ALA A 263 -14.13 -2.86 27.70
N LEU A 264 -15.15 -2.38 26.99
CA LEU A 264 -16.05 -1.30 27.42
C LEU A 264 -16.87 -1.67 28.65
N ALA A 265 -17.29 -2.92 28.76
CA ALA A 265 -17.99 -3.42 29.94
C ALA A 265 -17.08 -3.40 31.19
N ALA A 266 -15.79 -3.68 31.03
CA ALA A 266 -14.81 -3.67 32.11
C ALA A 266 -14.23 -2.26 32.41
N ASN A 267 -14.18 -1.40 31.39
CA ASN A 267 -13.58 -0.08 31.43
C ASN A 267 -14.56 0.96 30.87
N PRO A 268 -15.60 1.33 31.64
CA PRO A 268 -16.65 2.23 31.18
C PRO A 268 -16.18 3.69 30.97
N ASP A 269 -14.94 3.98 31.33
CA ASP A 269 -14.23 5.26 31.32
C ASP A 269 -13.15 5.36 30.22
N ILE A 270 -13.20 4.48 29.20
CA ILE A 270 -12.39 4.63 27.98
C ILE A 270 -12.65 6.02 27.38
N ALA A 271 -11.57 6.75 27.14
CA ALA A 271 -11.56 8.14 26.68
C ALA A 271 -11.13 8.30 25.21
N GLY A 272 -10.55 7.26 24.60
CA GLY A 272 -10.15 7.25 23.20
C GLY A 272 -9.92 5.84 22.65
N VAL A 273 -9.94 5.69 21.34
CA VAL A 273 -9.76 4.40 20.65
C VAL A 273 -8.63 4.51 19.64
N TRP A 274 -7.67 3.59 19.74
CA TRP A 274 -6.63 3.35 18.75
C TRP A 274 -6.88 1.96 18.15
N CYS A 275 -7.23 1.87 16.86
CA CYS A 275 -7.69 0.63 16.24
C CYS A 275 -6.95 0.33 14.94
N GLN A 276 -6.25 -0.81 14.86
CA GLN A 276 -5.50 -1.15 13.64
C GLN A 276 -6.36 -1.64 12.46
N GLY A 277 -7.64 -1.94 12.70
CA GLY A 277 -8.59 -2.44 11.72
C GLY A 277 -9.80 -3.10 12.38
N GLY A 278 -10.90 -3.21 11.64
CA GLY A 278 -12.23 -3.51 12.18
C GLY A 278 -12.85 -2.32 12.92
N THR A 279 -12.42 -1.10 12.56
CA THR A 279 -12.70 0.14 13.31
C THR A 279 -14.20 0.42 13.41
N ASP A 280 -14.94 0.14 12.34
CA ASP A 280 -16.39 0.30 12.28
C ASP A 280 -17.14 -0.63 13.25
N GLY A 281 -16.56 -1.78 13.56
CA GLY A 281 -17.01 -2.70 14.59
C GLY A 281 -16.80 -2.14 16.00
N VAL A 282 -15.68 -1.45 16.23
CA VAL A 282 -15.40 -0.82 17.52
C VAL A 282 -16.41 0.31 17.81
N VAL A 283 -16.69 1.17 16.83
CA VAL A 283 -17.71 2.22 16.95
C VAL A 283 -19.09 1.62 17.24
N ARG A 284 -19.48 0.55 16.52
CA ARG A 284 -20.72 -0.19 16.79
C ARG A 284 -20.79 -0.72 18.23
N ALA A 285 -19.68 -1.16 18.82
CA ALA A 285 -19.65 -1.61 20.21
C ALA A 285 -19.99 -0.48 21.21
N PHE A 286 -19.57 0.76 20.95
CA PHE A 286 -19.97 1.91 21.78
C PHE A 286 -21.47 2.20 21.64
N LEU A 287 -21.97 2.21 20.40
CA LEU A 287 -23.38 2.46 20.10
C LEU A 287 -24.29 1.39 20.75
N ASP A 288 -23.96 0.11 20.59
CA ASP A 288 -24.68 -1.02 21.18
C ASP A 288 -24.69 -0.98 22.72
N ALA A 289 -23.61 -0.46 23.32
CA ALA A 289 -23.49 -0.29 24.76
C ALA A 289 -24.21 0.96 25.30
N GLY A 290 -24.76 1.81 24.41
CA GLY A 290 -25.35 3.11 24.78
C GLY A 290 -24.33 4.06 25.43
N LYS A 291 -23.06 3.93 25.05
CA LYS A 291 -21.95 4.77 25.52
C LYS A 291 -21.76 5.95 24.57
N PRO A 292 -21.38 7.14 25.07
CA PRO A 292 -20.99 8.24 24.20
C PRO A 292 -19.79 7.81 23.35
N LEU A 293 -19.75 8.26 22.11
CA LEU A 293 -18.57 8.12 21.27
C LEU A 293 -17.42 8.95 21.85
N VAL A 294 -16.21 8.53 21.52
CA VAL A 294 -14.95 9.12 21.95
C VAL A 294 -14.07 9.33 20.73
N PRO A 295 -12.97 10.11 20.80
CA PRO A 295 -12.02 10.20 19.70
C PRO A 295 -11.54 8.83 19.22
N VAL A 296 -11.56 8.61 17.89
CA VAL A 296 -11.17 7.33 17.27
C VAL A 296 -10.10 7.56 16.20
N ALA A 297 -8.94 6.94 16.39
CA ALA A 297 -7.94 6.77 15.35
C ALA A 297 -7.99 5.34 14.81
N GLY A 298 -8.16 5.19 13.50
CA GLY A 298 -8.21 3.87 12.88
C GLY A 298 -7.94 3.85 11.39
N GLU A 299 -8.22 2.70 10.79
CA GLU A 299 -7.92 2.44 9.38
C GLU A 299 -8.83 3.26 8.43
N ALA A 300 -8.65 3.11 7.13
CA ALA A 300 -9.45 3.64 6.03
C ALA A 300 -10.51 2.67 5.48
N GLU A 301 -11.03 1.77 6.32
CA GLU A 301 -12.23 1.00 6.02
C GLU A 301 -13.39 1.95 5.74
N ASN A 302 -14.13 1.68 4.67
CA ASN A 302 -15.22 2.53 4.20
C ASN A 302 -16.33 2.66 5.25
N GLY A 303 -16.60 1.60 6.00
CA GLY A 303 -17.55 1.60 7.12
C GLY A 303 -17.15 2.60 8.21
N PHE A 304 -15.87 2.68 8.54
CA PHE A 304 -15.38 3.65 9.51
C PHE A 304 -15.48 5.07 8.96
N ARG A 305 -15.06 5.31 7.70
CA ARG A 305 -15.19 6.64 7.08
C ARG A 305 -16.65 7.08 6.92
N LYS A 306 -17.59 6.17 6.68
CA LYS A 306 -19.04 6.48 6.74
C LYS A 306 -19.47 6.90 8.14
N GLN A 307 -19.01 6.20 9.18
CA GLN A 307 -19.31 6.55 10.57
C GLN A 307 -18.67 7.88 10.99
N MET A 308 -17.48 8.22 10.47
CA MET A 308 -16.87 9.54 10.66
C MET A 308 -17.80 10.65 10.15
N LEU A 309 -18.43 10.46 8.98
CA LEU A 309 -19.42 11.41 8.46
C LEU A 309 -20.73 11.42 9.28
N GLU A 310 -21.24 10.24 9.65
CA GLU A 310 -22.51 10.10 10.37
C GLU A 310 -22.44 10.72 11.78
N TYR A 311 -21.30 10.56 12.46
CA TYR A 311 -21.07 10.99 13.84
C TYR A 311 -20.07 12.15 13.96
N ALA A 312 -19.95 12.98 12.92
CA ALA A 312 -18.95 14.04 12.83
C ALA A 312 -18.93 15.00 14.03
N GLU A 313 -20.09 15.32 14.61
CA GLU A 313 -20.22 16.21 15.78
C GLU A 313 -19.87 15.54 17.11
N GLU A 314 -19.88 14.19 17.16
CA GLU A 314 -19.76 13.40 18.39
C GLU A 314 -18.44 12.63 18.47
N MET A 315 -17.78 12.37 17.34
CA MET A 315 -16.62 11.50 17.21
C MET A 315 -15.51 12.19 16.41
N PRO A 316 -14.61 12.95 17.06
CA PRO A 316 -13.36 13.35 16.44
C PRO A 316 -12.63 12.11 15.93
N ALA A 317 -12.22 12.11 14.66
CA ALA A 317 -11.67 10.91 14.06
C ALA A 317 -10.54 11.19 13.08
N LEU A 318 -9.56 10.27 13.10
CA LEU A 318 -8.45 10.21 12.16
C LEU A 318 -8.44 8.83 11.51
N SER A 319 -8.58 8.82 10.18
CA SER A 319 -8.48 7.63 9.37
C SER A 319 -7.15 7.63 8.61
N ILE A 320 -6.31 6.61 8.81
CA ILE A 320 -5.11 6.40 8.00
C ILE A 320 -5.13 4.94 7.57
N GLY A 321 -5.15 4.67 6.27
CA GLY A 321 -5.21 3.29 5.78
C GLY A 321 -3.88 2.78 5.26
N GLN A 322 -3.67 1.47 5.30
CA GLN A 322 -2.68 0.87 4.41
C GLN A 322 -3.35 0.60 3.06
N SER A 323 -2.86 1.22 1.97
CA SER A 323 -3.50 1.05 0.66
C SER A 323 -3.35 -0.38 0.13
N PRO A 324 -4.44 -1.09 -0.23
CA PRO A 324 -4.33 -2.32 -1.02
C PRO A 324 -3.71 -2.05 -2.41
N GLY A 325 -3.71 -0.79 -2.86
CA GLY A 325 -3.04 -0.29 -4.06
C GLY A 325 -1.51 -0.34 -4.02
N LEU A 326 -0.89 -0.67 -2.88
CA LEU A 326 0.54 -0.98 -2.79
C LEU A 326 0.95 -2.05 -3.83
N VAL A 327 0.08 -3.01 -4.16
CA VAL A 327 0.35 -4.00 -5.20
C VAL A 327 0.45 -3.37 -6.59
N ALA A 328 -0.37 -2.37 -6.90
CA ALA A 328 -0.34 -1.66 -8.17
C ALA A 328 0.94 -0.84 -8.30
N VAL A 329 1.35 -0.16 -7.23
CA VAL A 329 2.66 0.53 -7.16
C VAL A 329 3.82 -0.47 -7.32
N SER A 330 3.68 -1.66 -6.74
CA SER A 330 4.69 -2.73 -6.86
C SER A 330 4.81 -3.28 -8.28
N ILE A 331 3.68 -3.51 -8.95
CA ILE A 331 3.65 -3.87 -10.38
C ILE A 331 4.25 -2.75 -11.22
N ARG A 332 3.94 -1.49 -10.92
CA ARG A 332 4.52 -0.33 -11.60
C ARG A 332 6.03 -0.27 -11.45
N ALA A 333 6.54 -0.43 -10.23
CA ALA A 333 7.97 -0.48 -9.94
C ALA A 333 8.66 -1.65 -10.65
N ALA A 334 8.00 -2.81 -10.74
CA ALA A 334 8.50 -3.94 -11.51
C ALA A 334 8.63 -3.61 -13.00
N ILE A 335 7.62 -2.96 -13.62
CA ILE A 335 7.66 -2.51 -15.01
C ILE A 335 8.82 -1.52 -15.22
N SER A 336 8.96 -0.50 -14.37
CA SER A 336 10.05 0.48 -14.48
C SER A 336 11.42 -0.19 -14.44
N LEU A 337 11.63 -1.13 -13.51
CA LEU A 337 12.89 -1.89 -13.42
C LEU A 337 13.13 -2.79 -14.64
N LEU A 338 12.08 -3.39 -15.22
CA LEU A 338 12.16 -4.18 -16.46
C LEU A 338 12.49 -3.33 -17.69
N LEU A 339 12.05 -2.07 -17.71
CA LEU A 339 12.42 -1.07 -18.72
C LEU A 339 13.83 -0.49 -18.49
N GLY A 340 14.51 -0.89 -17.40
CA GLY A 340 15.82 -0.39 -17.01
C GLY A 340 15.80 1.01 -16.41
N GLU A 341 14.68 1.45 -15.87
CA GLU A 341 14.54 2.72 -15.17
C GLU A 341 15.01 2.61 -13.71
N PRO A 342 15.50 3.70 -13.11
CA PRO A 342 15.95 3.71 -11.73
C PRO A 342 14.78 3.77 -10.73
N VAL A 343 14.87 2.99 -9.64
CA VAL A 343 13.90 2.97 -8.54
C VAL A 343 14.66 2.85 -7.20
N PRO A 344 14.25 3.52 -6.10
CA PRO A 344 14.78 3.27 -4.76
C PRO A 344 14.69 1.79 -4.38
N ARG A 345 15.69 1.30 -3.63
CA ARG A 345 15.68 -0.06 -3.07
C ARG A 345 14.50 -0.28 -2.12
N ALA A 346 14.11 0.77 -1.41
CA ALA A 346 12.91 0.79 -0.58
C ALA A 346 12.10 2.02 -0.94
N VAL A 347 10.95 1.81 -1.56
CA VAL A 347 9.99 2.83 -1.96
C VAL A 347 8.99 3.05 -0.83
N SER A 348 8.88 4.31 -0.40
CA SER A 348 7.88 4.78 0.56
C SER A 348 6.69 5.33 -0.20
N VAL A 349 5.52 4.76 0.04
CA VAL A 349 4.23 5.28 -0.41
C VAL A 349 3.66 6.18 0.69
N PRO A 350 3.12 7.38 0.35
CA PRO A 350 2.53 8.28 1.34
C PRO A 350 1.36 7.65 2.08
N LEU A 351 1.22 7.97 3.37
CA LEU A 351 0.09 7.52 4.18
C LEU A 351 -1.21 8.21 3.73
N PRO A 352 -2.24 7.47 3.27
CA PRO A 352 -3.52 8.05 2.85
C PRO A 352 -4.38 8.42 4.06
N MET A 353 -4.06 9.56 4.67
CA MET A 353 -4.77 10.09 5.83
C MET A 353 -6.01 10.89 5.43
N ALA A 354 -7.04 10.85 6.29
CA ALA A 354 -8.21 11.70 6.21
C ALA A 354 -8.78 11.95 7.62
N THR A 355 -9.07 13.20 7.91
CA THR A 355 -9.95 13.64 8.99
C THR A 355 -11.39 13.75 8.47
N THR A 356 -12.36 13.87 9.38
CA THR A 356 -13.79 13.99 9.00
C THR A 356 -14.05 15.13 8.01
N ASP A 357 -13.41 16.29 8.20
CA ASP A 357 -13.59 17.47 7.32
C ASP A 357 -12.97 17.29 5.93
N GLU A 358 -12.07 16.32 5.76
CA GLU A 358 -11.42 16.00 4.47
C GLU A 358 -12.18 14.90 3.70
N LEU A 359 -13.22 14.31 4.29
CA LEU A 359 -13.98 13.25 3.64
C LEU A 359 -14.91 13.81 2.55
N GLU A 360 -14.70 13.33 1.32
CA GLU A 360 -15.47 13.66 0.13
C GLU A 360 -16.10 12.38 -0.47
N PRO A 361 -17.45 12.30 -0.51
CA PRO A 361 -18.15 11.18 -1.13
C PRO A 361 -17.75 10.92 -2.58
N GLY A 362 -17.40 9.67 -2.88
CA GLY A 362 -16.92 9.24 -4.19
C GLY A 362 -15.42 9.43 -4.42
N VAL A 363 -14.70 10.06 -3.48
CA VAL A 363 -13.25 10.29 -3.58
C VAL A 363 -12.51 9.45 -2.55
N ASN A 364 -12.82 9.63 -1.26
CA ASN A 364 -12.13 8.97 -0.16
C ASN A 364 -13.09 8.35 0.88
N VAL A 365 -14.40 8.42 0.61
CA VAL A 365 -15.46 7.64 1.26
C VAL A 365 -16.49 7.30 0.18
N PHE A 366 -16.97 6.05 0.16
CA PHE A 366 -17.80 5.54 -0.94
C PHE A 366 -19.14 5.07 -0.38
N PRO A 367 -20.18 5.95 -0.34
CA PRO A 367 -21.47 5.64 0.28
C PRO A 367 -22.12 4.35 -0.22
N ASP A 368 -21.99 4.09 -1.53
CA ASP A 368 -22.61 2.94 -2.20
C ASP A 368 -21.73 1.67 -2.16
N ALA A 369 -20.46 1.77 -1.75
CA ALA A 369 -19.58 0.62 -1.61
C ALA A 369 -19.80 -0.10 -0.26
N PRO A 370 -19.46 -1.40 -0.15
CA PRO A 370 -19.50 -2.11 1.12
C PRO A 370 -18.65 -1.47 2.22
N ASP A 371 -19.01 -1.70 3.49
CA ASP A 371 -18.30 -1.13 4.64
C ASP A 371 -16.87 -1.70 4.80
N ASN A 372 -16.66 -2.93 4.34
CA ASN A 372 -15.36 -3.60 4.39
C ASN A 372 -14.44 -3.28 3.18
N PHE A 373 -14.83 -2.32 2.33
CA PHE A 373 -13.98 -1.79 1.27
C PHE A 373 -12.92 -0.86 1.84
N PHE A 374 -11.68 -0.96 1.39
CA PHE A 374 -10.61 -0.05 1.77
C PHE A 374 -10.60 1.12 0.78
N THR A 375 -10.80 2.33 1.30
CA THR A 375 -11.00 3.52 0.48
C THR A 375 -9.75 4.08 -0.22
N PRO A 376 -8.49 3.83 0.23
CA PRO A 376 -7.30 4.28 -0.49
C PRO A 376 -7.02 3.44 -1.73
N VAL A 377 -7.73 3.73 -2.83
CA VAL A 377 -7.62 2.98 -4.09
C VAL A 377 -6.89 3.72 -5.20
N GLN A 378 -6.56 4.98 -4.98
CA GLN A 378 -5.84 5.83 -5.93
C GLN A 378 -4.51 6.28 -5.34
N ILE A 379 -3.47 6.23 -6.16
CA ILE A 379 -2.13 6.78 -5.92
C ILE A 379 -1.72 7.45 -7.24
N PRO A 380 -2.26 8.66 -7.52
CA PRO A 380 -2.18 9.27 -8.85
C PRO A 380 -0.74 9.51 -9.32
N GLU A 381 0.17 9.84 -8.42
CA GLU A 381 1.60 10.01 -8.69
C GLU A 381 2.21 8.75 -9.31
N CYS A 382 1.74 7.58 -8.86
CA CYS A 382 2.14 6.27 -9.37
C CYS A 382 1.33 5.80 -10.58
N GLY A 383 0.43 6.64 -11.12
CA GLY A 383 -0.50 6.25 -12.17
C GLY A 383 -1.49 5.17 -11.72
N VAL A 384 -1.78 5.07 -10.43
CA VAL A 384 -2.81 4.18 -9.90
C VAL A 384 -4.10 5.00 -9.77
N THR A 385 -5.00 4.86 -10.74
CA THR A 385 -6.25 5.65 -10.82
C THR A 385 -7.47 4.75 -10.88
N LEU A 386 -7.45 3.66 -10.11
CA LEU A 386 -8.53 2.67 -10.11
C LEU A 386 -9.81 3.24 -9.50
N THR A 387 -10.95 2.90 -10.10
CA THR A 387 -12.27 3.18 -9.51
C THR A 387 -12.78 2.00 -8.69
N PHE A 388 -13.79 2.26 -7.84
CA PHE A 388 -14.49 1.19 -7.12
C PHE A 388 -15.06 0.13 -8.09
N GLU A 389 -15.68 0.55 -9.19
CA GLU A 389 -16.29 -0.36 -10.18
C GLU A 389 -15.26 -1.23 -10.90
N GLU A 390 -14.08 -0.67 -11.20
CA GLU A 390 -12.98 -1.41 -11.82
C GLU A 390 -12.41 -2.47 -10.88
N ILE A 391 -12.45 -2.23 -9.57
CA ILE A 391 -12.02 -3.19 -8.55
C ILE A 391 -13.11 -4.22 -8.31
N ASP A 392 -14.36 -3.80 -8.12
CA ASP A 392 -15.46 -4.68 -7.71
C ASP A 392 -15.75 -5.77 -8.75
N ARG A 393 -15.65 -5.43 -10.04
CA ARG A 393 -15.84 -6.37 -11.17
C ARG A 393 -14.83 -7.52 -11.21
N GLN A 394 -13.72 -7.43 -10.50
CA GLN A 394 -12.65 -8.43 -10.52
C GLN A 394 -13.02 -9.64 -9.65
N GLU A 395 -12.65 -10.83 -10.11
CA GLU A 395 -12.86 -12.09 -9.41
C GLU A 395 -11.58 -12.54 -8.72
N VAL A 396 -11.73 -13.08 -7.50
CA VAL A 396 -10.62 -13.47 -6.62
C VAL A 396 -10.50 -14.98 -6.51
#